data_AF-A0A354HD36-F1
#
_entry.id   AF-A0A354HD36-F1
#
_cell.length_a   1.000
_cell.length_b   1.000
_cell.length_c   1.000
_cell.angle_alpha   90.00
_cell.angle_beta   90.00
_cell.angle_gamma   90.00
#
_symmetry.space_group_name_H-M   'P 1'
#
loop_
_entity.id
_entity.type
_entity.pdbx_description
1 polymer ?
#
loop_
_entity_poly.entity_id
_entity_poly.type
_entity_poly.pdbx_seq_one_letter_code
_entity_poly.pdbx_strand_id
1 'polypeptide(L)'
;MRSYFHCYTSRYARRKAVWLTLVGSVCAEAAVISFIILFFGIFGSENPTPAPELLIASAAFVTGGLAVCLLAAYSADKKTLRHSRYTYADIQLKFAAVSRYEGEMRINGSNTIFRNLYIIPFKTFDSAVPTEDGRKIVIRGKIRKYSMDSDFLGYHVRGGDVKFDKMWLNAGGFEEIGEAVIPAVFGKPERLCKALAEAKERFDEIPAPRKYVFKEADFIRRRPKKRVMPEDLDYSRSWK
;
A
#
# COMPACT_ATOMS: atom_id res chain seq x y z
N MET A 1 -2.01 19.07 -12.38
CA MET A 1 -3.07 18.34 -11.66
C MET A 1 -2.42 17.17 -10.96
N ARG A 2 -2.79 16.93 -9.71
CA ARG A 2 -2.29 15.82 -8.89
C ARG A 2 -3.48 14.97 -8.49
N SER A 3 -3.54 13.75 -9.01
CA SER A 3 -4.57 12.79 -8.61
C SER A 3 -3.94 11.74 -7.71
N TYR A 4 -4.42 11.67 -6.47
CA TYR A 4 -3.87 10.78 -5.46
C TYR A 4 -4.91 9.75 -5.03
N PHE A 5 -4.56 8.49 -5.19
CA PHE A 5 -5.42 7.36 -4.82
C PHE A 5 -4.79 6.60 -3.67
N HIS A 6 -5.54 6.46 -2.59
CA HIS A 6 -5.18 5.59 -1.48
C HIS A 6 -5.73 4.18 -1.66
N CYS A 7 -5.08 3.22 -1.00
CA CYS A 7 -5.62 1.88 -0.82
C CYS A 7 -7.05 1.93 -0.23
N TYR A 8 -7.96 1.20 -0.87
CA TYR A 8 -9.32 1.03 -0.43
C TYR A 8 -9.38 -0.01 0.70
N THR A 9 -9.57 0.47 1.93
CA THR A 9 -9.46 -0.36 3.15
C THR A 9 -10.73 -1.12 3.52
N SER A 10 -11.90 -0.82 2.92
CA SER A 10 -13.16 -1.43 3.36
C SER A 10 -13.22 -2.95 3.18
N ARG A 11 -12.54 -3.49 2.16
CA ARG A 11 -12.39 -4.95 1.99
C ARG A 11 -11.61 -5.58 3.14
N TYR A 12 -10.59 -4.88 3.65
CA TYR A 12 -9.82 -5.34 4.81
C TYR A 12 -10.65 -5.22 6.09
N ALA A 13 -11.45 -4.17 6.25
CA ALA A 13 -12.38 -4.04 7.37
C ALA A 13 -13.43 -5.17 7.38
N ARG A 14 -14.00 -5.52 6.22
CA ARG A 14 -14.94 -6.64 6.10
C ARG A 14 -14.27 -7.99 6.40
N ARG A 15 -13.06 -8.22 5.88
CA ARG A 15 -12.29 -9.43 6.19
C ARG A 15 -11.95 -9.52 7.67
N LYS A 16 -11.55 -8.40 8.30
CA LYS A 16 -11.30 -8.30 9.74
C LYS A 16 -12.55 -8.69 10.52
N ALA A 17 -13.71 -8.13 10.16
CA ALA A 17 -14.97 -8.47 10.83
C ALA A 17 -15.27 -9.96 10.73
N VAL A 18 -15.17 -10.56 9.54
CA VAL A 18 -15.38 -12.01 9.35
C VAL A 18 -14.37 -12.85 10.16
N TRP A 19 -13.09 -12.46 10.16
CA TRP A 19 -12.06 -13.18 10.91
C TRP A 19 -12.30 -13.10 12.41
N LEU A 20 -12.68 -11.92 12.92
CA LEU A 20 -13.01 -11.72 14.33
C LEU A 20 -14.29 -12.44 14.72
N THR A 21 -15.30 -12.51 13.86
CA THR A 21 -16.52 -13.30 14.15
C THR A 21 -16.20 -14.79 14.20
N LEU A 22 -15.33 -15.30 13.33
CA LEU A 22 -14.96 -16.73 13.33
C LEU A 22 -14.10 -17.10 14.56
N VAL A 23 -13.08 -16.30 14.87
CA VAL A 23 -12.26 -16.54 16.07
C VAL A 23 -13.09 -16.35 17.34
N GLY A 24 -13.91 -15.30 17.36
CA GLY A 24 -14.80 -14.98 18.47
C GLY A 24 -15.85 -16.07 18.71
N SER A 25 -16.45 -16.64 17.66
CA SER A 25 -17.45 -17.71 17.82
C SER A 25 -16.84 -18.97 18.42
N VAL A 26 -15.66 -19.40 17.93
CA VAL A 26 -14.95 -20.57 18.48
C VAL A 26 -14.57 -20.34 19.95
N CYS A 27 -14.09 -19.14 20.30
CA CYS A 27 -13.77 -18.82 21.69
C CYS A 27 -15.03 -18.76 22.58
N ALA A 28 -16.14 -18.24 22.06
CA ALA A 28 -17.42 -18.16 22.78
C ALA A 28 -18.01 -19.55 23.04
N GLU A 29 -18.01 -20.44 22.05
CA GLU A 29 -18.47 -21.83 22.21
C GLU A 29 -17.66 -22.56 23.28
N ALA A 30 -16.33 -22.44 23.23
CA ALA A 30 -15.47 -23.07 24.22
C ALA A 30 -15.68 -22.50 25.63
N ALA A 31 -15.92 -21.18 25.76
CA ALA A 31 -16.28 -20.55 27.02
C ALA A 31 -17.62 -21.07 27.56
N VAL A 32 -18.64 -21.21 26.71
CA VAL A 32 -19.96 -21.76 27.09
C VAL A 32 -19.82 -23.21 27.54
N ILE A 33 -19.05 -24.04 26.84
CA ILE A 33 -18.80 -25.43 27.26
C ILE A 33 -18.10 -25.47 28.62
N SER A 34 -17.07 -24.63 28.82
CA SER A 34 -16.38 -24.55 30.11
C SER A 34 -17.31 -24.13 31.25
N PHE A 35 -18.22 -23.20 30.99
CA PHE A 35 -19.24 -22.76 31.94
C PHE A 35 -20.24 -23.86 32.27
N ILE A 36 -20.70 -24.61 31.26
CA ILE A 36 -21.62 -25.75 31.45
C ILE A 36 -20.97 -26.83 32.31
N ILE A 37 -19.71 -27.19 32.04
CA ILE A 37 -18.96 -28.16 32.84
C ILE A 37 -18.84 -27.68 34.30
N LEU A 38 -18.55 -26.39 34.50
CA LEU A 38 -18.48 -25.80 35.83
C LEU A 38 -19.84 -25.79 36.55
N PHE A 39 -20.92 -25.47 35.83
CA PHE A 39 -22.27 -25.47 36.38
C PHE A 39 -22.70 -26.87 36.83
N PHE A 40 -22.55 -27.89 35.97
CA PHE A 40 -22.89 -29.27 36.34
C PHE A 40 -21.95 -29.85 37.40
N GLY A 41 -20.68 -29.46 37.43
CA GLY A 41 -19.74 -29.86 38.47
C GLY A 41 -20.10 -29.31 39.86
N ILE A 42 -20.67 -28.10 39.93
CA ILE A 42 -21.09 -27.46 41.19
C ILE A 42 -22.48 -27.93 41.63
N PHE A 43 -23.45 -28.02 40.71
CA PHE A 43 -24.86 -28.29 41.05
C PHE A 43 -25.27 -29.77 40.90
N GLY A 44 -24.47 -30.61 40.22
CA GLY A 44 -24.76 -32.03 40.01
C GLY A 44 -24.03 -32.99 40.94
N SER A 45 -23.15 -32.49 41.83
CA SER A 45 -22.38 -33.29 42.78
C SER A 45 -23.05 -33.33 44.15
N GLU A 46 -23.17 -34.52 44.75
CA GLU A 46 -23.65 -34.71 46.13
C GLU A 46 -22.72 -34.07 47.18
N ASN A 47 -21.45 -33.80 46.82
CA ASN A 47 -20.49 -33.04 47.61
C ASN A 47 -19.97 -31.86 46.79
N PRO A 48 -20.60 -30.67 46.87
CA PRO A 48 -20.24 -29.51 46.07
C PRO A 48 -19.04 -28.78 46.69
N THR A 49 -17.85 -29.38 46.62
CA THR A 49 -16.63 -28.57 46.70
C THR A 49 -16.34 -28.06 45.30
N PRO A 50 -16.35 -26.73 45.04
CA PRO A 50 -15.84 -26.24 43.77
C PRO A 50 -14.38 -26.65 43.74
N ALA A 51 -14.01 -27.62 42.88
CA ALA A 51 -12.61 -27.92 42.66
C ALA A 51 -11.99 -26.60 42.17
N PRO A 52 -11.15 -25.92 42.97
CA PRO A 52 -10.62 -24.60 42.60
C PRO A 52 -9.90 -24.66 41.25
N GLU A 53 -9.37 -25.84 40.91
CA GLU A 53 -8.81 -26.20 39.62
C GLU A 53 -9.76 -25.97 38.44
N LEU A 54 -11.06 -26.28 38.57
CA LEU A 54 -12.04 -26.15 37.51
C LEU A 54 -12.46 -24.68 37.28
N LEU A 55 -12.50 -23.90 38.36
CA LEU A 55 -12.73 -22.45 38.31
C LEU A 55 -11.52 -21.73 37.71
N ILE A 56 -10.31 -22.14 38.07
CA ILE A 56 -9.07 -21.64 37.46
C ILE A 56 -9.02 -22.01 35.97
N ALA A 57 -9.38 -23.24 35.60
CA ALA A 57 -9.37 -23.70 34.21
C ALA A 57 -10.36 -22.91 33.33
N SER A 58 -11.59 -22.69 33.81
CA SER A 58 -12.59 -21.89 33.07
C SER A 58 -12.18 -20.42 32.94
N ALA A 59 -11.66 -19.81 34.02
CA ALA A 59 -11.14 -18.44 33.98
C ALA A 59 -9.94 -18.29 33.02
N ALA A 60 -9.03 -19.28 32.99
CA ALA A 60 -7.92 -19.31 32.04
C ALA A 60 -8.41 -19.43 30.59
N PHE A 61 -9.47 -20.19 30.34
CA PHE A 61 -10.05 -20.35 29.00
C PHE A 61 -10.66 -19.05 28.48
N VAL A 62 -11.43 -18.35 29.33
CA VAL A 62 -12.06 -17.06 28.97
C VAL A 62 -11.01 -15.98 28.74
N THR A 63 -10.04 -15.86 29.64
CA THR A 63 -8.96 -14.86 29.52
C THR A 63 -8.04 -15.15 28.33
N GLY A 64 -7.70 -16.43 28.10
CA GLY A 64 -6.94 -16.87 26.92
C GLY A 64 -7.68 -16.59 25.61
N GLY A 65 -8.98 -16.91 25.54
CA GLY A 65 -9.82 -16.65 24.37
C GLY A 65 -9.92 -15.15 24.06
N LEU A 66 -10.08 -14.31 25.09
CA LEU A 66 -10.07 -12.85 24.93
C LEU A 66 -8.72 -12.35 24.41
N ALA A 67 -7.61 -12.86 24.97
CA ALA A 67 -6.27 -12.49 24.52
C ALA A 67 -6.04 -12.85 23.04
N VAL A 68 -6.49 -14.03 22.60
CA VAL A 68 -6.42 -14.44 21.19
C VAL A 68 -7.25 -13.51 20.29
N CYS A 69 -8.48 -13.16 20.70
CA CYS A 69 -9.31 -12.21 19.96
C CYS A 69 -8.65 -10.83 19.82
N LEU A 70 -8.05 -10.32 20.89
CA LEU A 70 -7.34 -9.04 20.90
C LEU A 70 -6.09 -9.08 20.01
N LEU A 71 -5.30 -10.15 20.07
CA LEU A 71 -4.13 -10.34 19.21
C LEU A 71 -4.51 -10.43 17.73
N ALA A 72 -5.62 -11.11 17.41
CA ALA A 72 -6.15 -11.19 16.07
C ALA A 72 -6.62 -9.80 15.57
N ALA A 73 -7.34 -9.05 16.41
CA ALA A 73 -7.80 -7.70 16.10
C ALA A 73 -6.61 -6.76 15.85
N TYR A 74 -5.63 -6.76 16.75
CA TYR A 74 -4.41 -5.98 16.64
C TYR A 74 -3.64 -6.30 15.34
N SER A 75 -3.48 -7.58 15.03
CA SER A 75 -2.78 -8.02 13.81
C SER A 75 -3.50 -7.58 12.53
N ALA A 76 -4.83 -7.63 12.52
CA ALA A 76 -5.64 -7.18 11.39
C ALA A 76 -5.60 -5.64 11.22
N ASP A 77 -5.64 -4.88 12.32
CA ASP A 77 -5.52 -3.43 12.30
C ASP A 77 -4.13 -2.99 11.86
N LYS A 78 -3.09 -3.62 12.40
CA LYS A 78 -1.71 -3.38 11.98
C LYS A 78 -1.58 -3.57 10.47
N LYS A 79 -2.06 -4.69 9.91
CA LYS A 79 -2.03 -4.94 8.45
C LYS A 79 -2.80 -3.87 7.66
N THR A 80 -3.98 -3.48 8.12
CA THR A 80 -4.83 -2.48 7.44
C THR A 80 -4.15 -1.11 7.40
N LEU A 81 -3.57 -0.68 8.53
CA LEU A 81 -2.82 0.58 8.64
C LEU A 81 -1.56 0.58 7.75
N ARG A 82 -0.86 -0.56 7.65
CA ARG A 82 0.31 -0.67 6.77
C ARG A 82 -0.08 -0.58 5.30
N HIS A 83 -1.11 -1.30 4.87
CA HIS A 83 -1.60 -1.19 3.50
C HIS A 83 -2.12 0.20 3.17
N SER A 84 -2.85 0.87 4.07
CA SER A 84 -3.35 2.23 3.84
C SER A 84 -2.25 3.28 3.71
N ARG A 85 -1.17 3.14 4.51
CA ARG A 85 -0.03 4.06 4.50
C ARG A 85 0.87 3.87 3.27
N TYR A 86 1.28 2.63 2.96
CA TYR A 86 2.33 2.37 1.96
C TYR A 86 1.81 2.00 0.58
N THR A 87 0.50 1.72 0.42
CA THR A 87 -0.10 1.43 -0.88
C THR A 87 -0.89 2.63 -1.39
N TYR A 88 -0.36 3.28 -2.44
CA TYR A 88 -0.93 4.48 -3.04
C TYR A 88 -0.60 4.56 -4.53
N ALA A 89 -1.38 5.31 -5.28
CA ALA A 89 -1.04 5.73 -6.64
C ALA A 89 -1.04 7.25 -6.71
N ASP A 90 0.08 7.83 -7.13
CA ASP A 90 0.28 9.26 -7.30
C ASP A 90 0.46 9.57 -8.78
N ILE A 91 -0.53 10.20 -9.38
CA ILE A 91 -0.53 10.56 -10.79
C ILE A 91 -0.10 12.01 -10.90
N GLN A 92 1.05 12.22 -11.54
CA GLN A 92 1.64 13.52 -11.81
C GLN A 92 1.47 13.88 -13.29
N LEU A 93 2.05 15.00 -13.72
CA LEU A 93 1.92 15.46 -15.10
C LEU A 93 2.80 14.66 -16.09
N LYS A 94 3.97 14.17 -15.65
CA LYS A 94 4.96 13.47 -16.51
C LYS A 94 5.07 11.98 -16.24
N PHE A 95 4.65 11.53 -15.06
CA PHE A 95 4.75 10.15 -14.63
C PHE A 95 3.62 9.79 -13.67
N ALA A 96 3.38 8.50 -13.50
CA ALA A 96 2.60 7.96 -12.40
C ALA A 96 3.52 7.13 -11.49
N ALA A 97 3.40 7.31 -10.17
CA ALA A 97 4.09 6.50 -9.17
C ALA A 97 3.08 5.64 -8.42
N VAL A 98 3.16 4.33 -8.59
CA VAL A 98 2.32 3.38 -7.86
C VAL A 98 3.17 2.64 -6.84
N SER A 99 2.87 2.81 -5.56
CA SER A 99 3.51 2.11 -4.46
C SER A 99 2.61 1.00 -3.95
N ARG A 100 3.19 -0.15 -3.66
CA ARG A 100 2.52 -1.32 -3.10
C ARG A 100 3.31 -1.87 -1.93
N TYR A 101 2.63 -2.07 -0.81
CA TYR A 101 3.17 -2.81 0.33
C TYR A 101 3.33 -4.30 -0.01
N GLU A 102 4.51 -4.86 0.24
CA GLU A 102 4.79 -6.29 0.07
C GLU A 102 4.87 -7.04 1.39
N GLY A 103 5.48 -6.45 2.41
CA GLY A 103 5.64 -7.13 3.70
C GLY A 103 6.44 -6.35 4.72
N GLU A 104 6.54 -6.93 5.90
CA GLU A 104 7.37 -6.47 7.01
C GLU A 104 8.31 -7.64 7.33
N MET A 105 9.62 -7.41 7.27
CA MET A 105 10.62 -8.38 7.72
C MET A 105 11.46 -7.74 8.81
N ARG A 106 11.88 -8.56 9.77
CA ARG A 106 12.73 -8.09 10.86
C ARG A 106 14.18 -8.28 10.46
N ILE A 107 14.88 -7.17 10.24
CA ILE A 107 16.30 -7.15 9.87
C ILE A 107 17.03 -6.37 10.96
N ASN A 108 18.09 -6.97 11.51
CA ASN A 108 18.92 -6.37 12.57
C ASN A 108 18.11 -5.84 13.77
N GLY A 109 17.10 -6.59 14.22
CA GLY A 109 16.23 -6.24 15.35
C GLY A 109 15.16 -5.19 15.04
N SER A 110 15.28 -4.47 13.93
CA SER A 110 14.32 -3.47 13.44
C SER A 110 13.30 -4.06 12.47
N ASN A 111 12.05 -3.57 12.53
CA ASN A 111 11.00 -3.99 11.61
C ASN A 111 11.07 -3.15 10.33
N THR A 112 11.64 -3.74 9.29
CA THR A 112 11.81 -3.10 7.99
C THR A 112 10.62 -3.40 7.09
N ILE A 113 10.09 -2.37 6.45
CA ILE A 113 8.91 -2.47 5.58
C ILE A 113 9.35 -2.50 4.13
N PHE A 114 9.01 -3.57 3.43
CA PHE A 114 9.27 -3.75 2.01
C PHE A 114 8.11 -3.24 1.17
N ARG A 115 8.46 -2.48 0.13
CA ARG A 115 7.47 -2.01 -0.86
C ARG A 115 8.01 -2.09 -2.28
N ASN A 116 7.08 -2.34 -3.20
CA ASN A 116 7.31 -2.18 -4.62
C ASN A 116 6.81 -0.82 -5.07
N LEU A 117 7.71 -0.02 -5.60
CA LEU A 117 7.41 1.26 -6.23
C LEU A 117 7.57 1.13 -7.74
N TYR A 118 6.50 1.42 -8.47
CA TYR A 118 6.46 1.45 -9.92
C TYR A 118 6.41 2.91 -10.37
N ILE A 119 7.41 3.35 -11.13
CA ILE A 119 7.41 4.65 -11.79
C ILE A 119 7.13 4.41 -13.27
N ILE A 120 6.04 5.00 -13.74
CA ILE A 120 5.52 4.85 -15.10
C ILE A 120 5.64 6.21 -15.78
N PRO A 121 6.65 6.45 -16.64
CA PRO A 121 6.75 7.68 -17.41
C PRO A 121 5.66 7.72 -18.50
N PHE A 122 4.93 8.82 -18.62
CA PHE A 122 3.87 8.93 -19.64
C PHE A 122 4.40 8.94 -21.08
N LYS A 123 5.66 9.35 -21.27
CA LYS A 123 6.37 9.29 -22.56
C LYS A 123 6.38 7.87 -23.17
N THR A 124 6.41 6.84 -22.34
CA THR A 124 6.54 5.43 -22.74
C THR A 124 5.37 4.59 -22.26
N PHE A 125 4.26 5.25 -21.94
CA PHE A 125 3.05 4.60 -21.45
C PHE A 125 2.15 4.25 -22.63
N ASP A 126 1.79 2.97 -22.75
CA ASP A 126 0.98 2.50 -23.86
C ASP A 126 -0.49 2.55 -23.47
N SER A 127 -0.88 1.72 -22.50
CA SER A 127 -2.26 1.60 -22.03
C SER A 127 -2.34 1.07 -20.60
N ALA A 128 -3.47 1.33 -19.94
CA ALA A 128 -3.85 0.73 -18.67
C ALA A 128 -5.23 0.10 -18.80
N VAL A 129 -5.30 -1.22 -18.65
CA VAL A 129 -6.54 -1.99 -18.86
C VAL A 129 -6.83 -2.82 -17.60
N PRO A 130 -8.07 -2.82 -17.09
CA PRO A 130 -8.45 -3.78 -16.08
C PRO A 130 -8.44 -5.19 -16.66
N THR A 131 -7.93 -6.17 -15.93
CA THR A 131 -8.05 -7.59 -16.32
C THR A 131 -9.52 -7.98 -16.40
N GLU A 132 -9.86 -8.97 -17.24
CA GLU A 132 -11.23 -9.49 -17.42
C GLU A 132 -11.92 -9.85 -16.09
N ASP A 133 -11.16 -10.32 -15.10
CA ASP A 133 -11.66 -10.59 -13.74
C ASP A 133 -12.08 -9.33 -12.95
N GLY A 134 -11.77 -8.13 -13.43
CA GLY A 134 -11.97 -6.84 -12.74
C GLY A 134 -11.15 -6.67 -11.45
N ARG A 135 -10.27 -7.63 -11.14
CA ARG A 135 -9.52 -7.71 -9.87
C ARG A 135 -8.09 -7.20 -9.95
N LYS A 136 -7.57 -6.95 -11.15
CA LYS A 136 -6.20 -6.49 -11.40
C LYS A 136 -6.22 -5.42 -12.49
N ILE A 137 -5.21 -4.59 -12.48
CA ILE A 137 -4.95 -3.56 -13.49
C ILE A 137 -3.63 -3.91 -14.12
N VAL A 138 -3.63 -4.03 -15.44
CA VAL A 138 -2.44 -4.25 -16.24
C VAL A 138 -2.04 -2.93 -16.84
N ILE A 139 -0.85 -2.46 -16.50
CA ILE A 139 -0.25 -1.25 -17.06
C ILE A 139 0.88 -1.66 -17.99
N ARG A 140 0.83 -1.19 -19.23
CA ARG A 140 1.85 -1.46 -20.25
C ARG A 140 2.66 -0.22 -20.59
N GLY A 141 3.96 -0.43 -20.76
CA GLY A 141 4.92 0.61 -21.12
C GLY A 141 6.31 0.32 -20.55
N LYS A 142 7.23 1.29 -20.63
CA LYS A 142 8.55 1.16 -19.98
C LYS A 142 8.49 1.59 -18.53
N ILE A 143 8.26 0.65 -17.64
CA ILE A 143 8.01 0.89 -16.21
C ILE A 143 9.28 0.61 -15.41
N ARG A 144 9.64 1.53 -14.52
CA ARG A 144 10.75 1.33 -13.58
C ARG A 144 10.21 0.79 -12.27
N LYS A 145 10.57 -0.44 -11.92
CA LYS A 145 10.21 -1.08 -10.66
C LYS A 145 11.38 -1.02 -9.69
N TYR A 146 11.07 -0.63 -8.46
CA TYR A 146 11.99 -0.63 -7.33
C TYR A 146 11.37 -1.49 -6.22
N SER A 147 12.09 -2.50 -5.73
CA SER A 147 11.61 -3.44 -4.71
C SER A 147 12.58 -3.46 -3.54
N MET A 148 12.33 -2.62 -2.54
CA MET A 148 13.28 -2.31 -1.46
C MET A 148 12.58 -1.81 -0.20
N ASP A 149 13.38 -1.54 0.83
CA ASP A 149 12.90 -0.95 2.07
C ASP A 149 12.27 0.42 1.84
N SER A 150 11.21 0.68 2.59
CA SER A 150 10.38 1.86 2.42
C SER A 150 11.16 3.16 2.63
N ASP A 151 12.12 3.12 3.55
CA ASP A 151 12.98 4.24 3.93
C ASP A 151 13.90 4.69 2.80
N PHE A 152 14.35 3.75 1.94
CA PHE A 152 15.20 4.06 0.79
C PHE A 152 14.43 4.61 -0.40
N LEU A 153 13.15 4.23 -0.53
CA LEU A 153 12.32 4.59 -1.67
C LEU A 153 11.66 5.97 -1.55
N GLY A 154 12.14 6.81 -0.61
CA GLY A 154 11.74 8.21 -0.52
C GLY A 154 12.13 8.97 -1.79
N TYR A 155 11.20 9.75 -2.33
CA TYR A 155 11.43 10.51 -3.56
C TYR A 155 10.87 11.92 -3.48
N HIS A 156 11.47 12.78 -4.29
CA HIS A 156 11.12 14.17 -4.47
C HIS A 156 10.69 14.38 -5.90
N VAL A 157 9.61 15.13 -6.10
CA VAL A 157 9.25 15.63 -7.42
C VAL A 157 9.83 17.03 -7.52
N ARG A 158 10.69 17.28 -8.51
CA ARG A 158 11.23 18.60 -8.81
C ARG A 158 11.11 18.90 -10.29
N GLY A 159 10.35 19.94 -10.66
CA GLY A 159 10.08 20.26 -12.07
C GLY A 159 9.34 19.13 -12.80
N GLY A 160 8.52 18.37 -12.07
CA GLY A 160 7.74 17.24 -12.56
C GLY A 160 8.52 15.94 -12.77
N ASP A 161 9.83 15.91 -12.51
CA ASP A 161 10.63 14.68 -12.61
C ASP A 161 10.86 14.07 -11.21
N VAL A 162 10.88 12.74 -11.13
CA VAL A 162 11.18 12.02 -9.89
C VAL A 162 12.68 12.01 -9.65
N LYS A 163 13.08 12.37 -8.43
CA LYS A 163 14.45 12.21 -7.91
C LYS A 163 14.40 11.51 -6.57
N PHE A 164 15.14 10.42 -6.46
CA PHE A 164 15.35 9.75 -5.18
C PHE A 164 16.46 10.42 -4.38
N ASP A 165 16.37 10.33 -3.05
CA ASP A 165 17.44 10.76 -2.14
C ASP A 165 18.75 10.00 -2.38
N LYS A 166 18.62 8.72 -2.73
CA LYS A 166 19.77 7.87 -3.03
C LYS A 166 20.13 7.96 -4.50
N MET A 167 21.38 8.36 -4.78
CA MET A 167 21.87 8.59 -6.14
C MET A 167 21.78 7.34 -7.03
N TRP A 168 22.06 6.16 -6.47
CA TRP A 168 22.06 4.89 -7.22
C TRP A 168 20.67 4.49 -7.74
N LEU A 169 19.59 4.87 -7.04
CA LEU A 169 18.22 4.68 -7.53
C LEU A 169 17.93 5.53 -8.79
N ASN A 170 18.58 6.69 -8.91
CA ASN A 170 18.44 7.55 -10.09
C ASN A 170 19.30 7.07 -11.27
N ALA A 171 20.43 6.40 -11.00
CA ALA A 171 21.41 6.00 -12.02
C ALA A 171 21.08 4.66 -12.70
N GLY A 172 20.41 3.74 -12.00
CA GLY A 172 20.11 2.41 -12.56
C GLY A 172 19.70 1.34 -11.55
N GLY A 173 19.45 1.68 -10.28
CA GLY A 173 18.98 0.74 -9.25
C GLY A 173 17.52 0.29 -9.41
N PHE A 174 17.01 0.20 -10.65
CA PHE A 174 15.65 -0.24 -10.95
C PHE A 174 15.64 -1.37 -11.97
N GLU A 175 14.59 -2.18 -11.88
CA GLU A 175 14.24 -3.17 -12.88
C GLU A 175 13.31 -2.51 -13.92
N GLU A 176 13.67 -2.56 -15.21
CA GLU A 176 12.80 -2.06 -16.28
C GLU A 176 11.87 -3.20 -16.74
N ILE A 177 10.56 -2.97 -16.65
CA ILE A 177 9.53 -3.97 -16.95
C ILE A 177 8.56 -3.39 -17.98
N GLY A 178 8.16 -4.21 -18.96
CA GLY A 178 7.18 -3.84 -20.00
C GLY A 178 5.72 -3.83 -19.52
N GLU A 179 5.42 -4.63 -18.51
CA GLU A 179 4.06 -4.82 -17.98
C GLU A 179 4.05 -4.87 -16.44
N ALA A 180 3.29 -3.98 -15.80
CA ALA A 180 3.06 -4.01 -14.36
C ALA A 180 1.65 -4.48 -14.05
N VAL A 181 1.56 -5.60 -13.33
CA VAL A 181 0.29 -6.15 -12.83
C VAL A 181 0.03 -5.67 -11.42
N ILE A 182 -0.92 -4.75 -11.28
CA ILE A 182 -1.26 -4.12 -10.02
C ILE A 182 -2.61 -4.68 -9.54
N PRO A 183 -2.69 -5.33 -8.35
CA PRO A 183 -3.96 -5.79 -7.83
C PRO A 183 -4.93 -4.62 -7.61
N ALA A 184 -6.25 -4.88 -7.66
CA ALA A 184 -7.30 -3.89 -7.42
C ALA A 184 -7.40 -3.49 -5.94
N VAL A 185 -6.34 -2.86 -5.45
CA VAL A 185 -6.19 -2.35 -4.08
C VAL A 185 -6.78 -0.95 -3.97
N PHE A 186 -7.05 -0.27 -5.09
CA PHE A 186 -7.59 1.10 -5.16
C PHE A 186 -9.12 1.17 -5.26
N GLY A 187 -9.82 0.07 -4.97
CA GLY A 187 -11.30 0.01 -4.93
C GLY A 187 -11.94 -0.10 -6.31
N LYS A 188 -11.86 0.96 -7.13
CA LYS A 188 -12.43 1.00 -8.50
C LYS A 188 -11.29 1.08 -9.54
N PRO A 189 -10.89 -0.03 -10.17
CA PRO A 189 -9.77 -0.04 -11.10
C PRO A 189 -9.98 0.86 -12.31
N GLU A 190 -11.21 0.93 -12.83
CA GLU A 190 -11.59 1.79 -13.95
C GLU A 190 -11.29 3.27 -13.71
N ARG A 191 -11.49 3.75 -12.47
CA ARG A 191 -11.20 5.16 -12.12
C ARG A 191 -9.71 5.45 -12.20
N LEU A 192 -8.87 4.50 -11.79
CA LEU A 192 -7.42 4.64 -11.92
C LEU A 192 -7.00 4.62 -13.39
N CYS A 193 -7.54 3.68 -14.19
CA CYS A 193 -7.26 3.63 -15.62
C CYS A 193 -7.68 4.92 -16.34
N LYS A 194 -8.88 5.44 -16.04
CA LYS A 194 -9.37 6.71 -16.59
C LYS A 194 -8.46 7.88 -16.20
N ALA A 195 -8.07 7.97 -14.93
CA ALA A 195 -7.16 9.02 -14.47
C ALA A 195 -5.76 8.93 -15.12
N LEU A 196 -5.27 7.72 -15.41
CA LEU A 196 -4.03 7.52 -16.15
C LEU A 196 -4.17 7.93 -17.62
N ALA A 197 -5.29 7.61 -18.27
CA ALA A 197 -5.58 8.03 -19.64
C ALA A 197 -5.70 9.56 -19.76
N GLU A 198 -6.47 10.20 -18.87
CA GLU A 198 -6.61 11.66 -18.82
C GLU A 198 -5.25 12.35 -18.56
N ALA A 199 -4.39 11.75 -17.73
CA ALA A 199 -3.05 12.28 -17.50
C ALA A 199 -2.15 12.14 -18.73
N LYS A 200 -2.28 11.04 -19.50
CA LYS A 200 -1.56 10.84 -20.76
C LYS A 200 -1.99 11.85 -21.81
N GLU A 201 -3.30 12.03 -22.03
CA GLU A 201 -3.83 13.00 -23.00
C GLU A 201 -3.27 14.40 -22.74
N ARG A 202 -3.27 14.84 -21.48
CA ARG A 202 -2.70 16.13 -21.09
C ARG A 202 -1.19 16.20 -21.22
N PHE A 203 -0.49 15.07 -21.05
CA PHE A 203 0.94 15.02 -21.31
C PHE A 203 1.22 15.23 -22.80
N ASP A 204 0.40 14.66 -23.68
CA ASP A 204 0.51 14.78 -25.13
C ASP A 204 0.14 16.20 -25.62
N GLU A 205 -0.80 16.89 -24.94
CA GLU A 205 -1.12 18.31 -25.17
C GLU A 205 0.05 19.26 -24.85
N ILE A 206 0.98 18.85 -23.99
CA ILE A 206 2.16 19.66 -23.69
C ILE A 206 3.11 19.57 -24.89
N PRO A 207 3.36 20.68 -25.61
CA PRO A 207 4.23 20.64 -26.77
C PRO A 207 5.60 20.12 -26.38
N ALA A 208 6.07 19.12 -27.13
CA ALA A 208 7.39 18.56 -26.97
C ALA A 208 8.42 19.71 -26.98
N PRO A 209 9.44 19.67 -26.11
CA PRO A 209 10.48 20.69 -26.11
C PRO A 209 11.06 20.75 -27.53
N ARG A 210 10.91 21.91 -28.19
CA ARG A 210 11.48 22.14 -29.52
C ARG A 210 12.95 21.72 -29.44
N LYS A 211 13.33 20.75 -30.28
CA LYS A 211 14.72 20.31 -30.39
C LYS A 211 15.52 21.57 -30.71
N TYR A 212 16.32 22.01 -29.76
CA TYR A 212 17.09 23.24 -29.93
C TYR A 212 18.11 22.99 -31.04
N VAL A 213 17.83 23.54 -32.22
CA VAL A 213 18.78 23.56 -33.33
C VAL A 213 19.66 24.77 -33.06
N PHE A 214 20.92 24.52 -32.73
CA PHE A 214 21.90 25.55 -32.49
C PHE A 214 21.94 26.50 -33.69
N LYS A 215 21.62 27.77 -33.48
CA LYS A 215 21.82 28.85 -34.45
C LYS A 215 22.96 29.70 -33.96
N GLU A 216 23.90 30.08 -34.83
CA GLU A 216 25.07 30.90 -34.48
C GLU A 216 24.68 32.25 -33.81
N ALA A 217 23.46 32.74 -34.06
CA ALA A 217 22.89 33.92 -33.41
C ALA A 217 22.58 33.76 -31.90
N ASP A 218 22.55 32.54 -31.36
CA ASP A 218 22.28 32.26 -29.94
C ASP A 218 23.55 32.23 -29.07
N PHE A 219 24.70 32.61 -29.62
CA PHE A 219 25.98 32.71 -28.90
C PHE A 219 25.92 33.67 -27.70
N ILE A 220 24.92 34.55 -27.65
CA ILE A 220 24.61 35.34 -26.47
C ILE A 220 24.11 34.37 -25.39
N ARG A 221 24.95 34.09 -24.37
CA ARG A 221 24.67 33.25 -23.19
C ARG A 221 23.38 33.64 -22.47
N ARG A 222 22.23 33.31 -23.04
CA ARG A 222 20.94 33.34 -22.35
C ARG A 222 20.91 32.07 -21.53
N ARG A 223 21.09 32.19 -20.21
CA ARG A 223 20.78 31.09 -19.28
C ARG A 223 19.39 30.57 -19.67
N PRO A 224 19.23 29.28 -19.99
CA PRO A 224 17.92 28.75 -20.35
C PRO A 224 16.98 29.09 -19.19
N LYS A 225 15.90 29.82 -19.48
CA LYS A 225 14.87 30.10 -18.47
C LYS A 225 14.41 28.74 -17.94
N LYS A 226 14.75 28.43 -16.68
CA LYS A 226 14.14 27.30 -15.97
C LYS A 226 12.64 27.50 -16.10
N ARG A 227 11.93 26.50 -16.63
CA ARG A 227 10.47 26.54 -16.67
C ARG A 227 9.99 26.73 -15.23
N VAL A 228 9.31 27.84 -14.97
CA VAL A 228 8.53 28.00 -13.76
C VAL A 228 7.30 27.13 -13.98
N MET A 229 7.36 25.89 -13.47
CA MET A 229 6.15 25.10 -13.32
C MET A 229 5.30 25.73 -12.21
N PRO A 230 3.98 25.52 -12.21
CA PRO A 230 3.15 25.88 -11.06
C PRO A 230 3.79 25.34 -9.77
N GLU A 231 3.97 26.19 -8.77
CA GLU A 231 4.72 25.90 -7.54
C GLU A 231 4.18 24.69 -6.76
N ASP A 232 2.94 24.26 -7.05
CA ASP A 232 2.24 23.11 -6.44
C ASP A 232 2.74 21.71 -6.85
N LEU A 233 3.72 21.59 -7.76
CA LEU A 233 4.21 20.29 -8.27
C LEU A 233 5.43 19.74 -7.52
N ASP A 234 6.12 20.58 -6.76
CA ASP A 234 7.33 20.18 -6.06
C ASP A 234 7.01 19.75 -4.63
N TYR A 235 7.20 18.46 -4.33
CA TYR A 235 7.03 17.93 -2.98
C TYR A 235 8.00 16.79 -2.69
N SER A 236 8.36 16.67 -1.41
CA SER A 236 9.15 15.57 -0.87
C SER A 236 8.23 14.51 -0.26
N ARG A 237 8.49 13.23 -0.55
CA ARG A 237 7.79 12.12 0.09
C ARG A 237 8.79 11.22 0.80
N SER A 238 8.78 11.31 2.12
CA SER A 238 9.56 10.48 3.04
C SER A 238 8.64 9.62 3.90
N TRP A 239 9.18 8.52 4.43
CA TRP A 239 8.41 7.50 5.16
C TRP A 239 8.94 7.21 6.56
N LYS A 240 9.72 8.15 7.12
CA LYS A 240 10.17 8.11 8.52
C LYS A 240 9.01 8.00 9.50
#